data_AF-A0A3S4QRI0-F1
#
_entry.id   AF-A0A3S4QRI0-F1
#
_cell.length_a   1.000
_cell.length_b   1.000
_cell.length_c   1.000
_cell.angle_alpha   90.00
_cell.angle_beta   90.00
_cell.angle_gamma   90.00
#
_symmetry.space_group_name_H-M   'P 1'
#
loop_
_entity.id
_entity.type
_entity.pdbx_description
1 polymer ?
#
loop_
_entity_poly.entity_id
_entity_poly.type
_entity_poly.pdbx_seq_one_letter_code
_entity_poly.pdbx_strand_id
1 'polypeptide(L)'
;MDFGLTETMIKKIGWHLRHFPHVEMAILFGSRGKGNFREDSDIDLALKGDGITDEMLHDIQQTLSQTTIPCKFDLVIHDKITDPALLEHIQRVGKIFYEKKNCAIQHRRYQLFRYSIPVDSQLILRNRFLKKREGLLVKVCCGQNEGWGEIAPLPGFSHETLDEAQAQAIEWLEKWDQSRSCNVKLDLTADLYPSVAFGLSCALMEMKGRLDDEGNYRTAPLCYGDPDELYEPLDQMQGEKVAKVKVGMYEANRDGLIADMLLEAIPDLQLRLDANRSWTPAKAQMFAKYVKPEHRARIQFIEEPCKTREESRQFAAETGINIAWDESVREPYFRVEKEPHLAAIVIKPTLVGSIERCAELIAQAHALGIKAVISSSIESSFGLTQLARMAQQYTPNVTPGLDTLDLMDYQVVRTWPGSELPVVGLDSEFVTEVILD
;
A
#
# COMPACT_ATOMS: atom_id res chain seq x y z
N MET A 1 -31.19 21.38 -4.48
CA MET A 1 -31.97 22.16 -5.47
C MET A 1 -32.28 21.24 -6.61
N ASP A 2 -33.54 21.16 -7.03
CA ASP A 2 -33.93 20.32 -8.15
C ASP A 2 -33.86 21.14 -9.45
N PHE A 3 -32.93 20.77 -10.34
CA PHE A 3 -32.74 21.36 -11.66
C PHE A 3 -33.36 20.50 -12.77
N GLY A 4 -34.12 19.47 -12.41
CA GLY A 4 -34.56 18.44 -13.36
C GLY A 4 -33.42 17.57 -13.86
N LEU A 5 -32.35 17.45 -13.06
CA LEU A 5 -31.14 16.70 -13.35
C LEU A 5 -30.84 15.77 -12.18
N THR A 6 -30.39 14.56 -12.48
CA THR A 6 -29.95 13.62 -11.43
C THR A 6 -28.70 14.14 -10.72
N GLU A 7 -28.49 13.74 -9.47
CA GLU A 7 -27.29 14.10 -8.72
C GLU A 7 -26.00 13.68 -9.45
N THR A 8 -26.02 12.53 -10.15
CA THR A 8 -24.92 12.05 -10.98
C THR A 8 -24.63 12.99 -12.15
N MET A 9 -25.65 13.50 -12.83
CA MET A 9 -25.47 14.48 -13.92
C MET A 9 -24.88 15.79 -13.40
N ILE A 10 -25.41 16.31 -12.28
CA ILE A 10 -24.92 17.54 -11.67
C ILE A 10 -23.44 17.39 -11.27
N LYS A 11 -23.08 16.28 -10.62
CA LYS A 11 -21.68 15.97 -10.26
C LYS A 11 -20.78 15.84 -11.48
N LYS A 12 -21.27 15.24 -12.57
CA LYS A 12 -20.50 15.08 -13.82
C LYS A 12 -20.24 16.43 -14.49
N ILE A 13 -21.25 17.29 -14.60
CA ILE A 13 -21.09 18.64 -15.17
C ILE A 13 -20.12 19.46 -14.31
N GLY A 14 -20.33 19.48 -12.99
CA GLY A 14 -19.41 20.16 -12.06
C GLY A 14 -17.98 19.59 -12.11
N TRP A 15 -17.83 18.28 -12.33
CA TRP A 15 -16.52 17.66 -12.54
C TRP A 15 -15.84 18.19 -13.81
N HIS A 16 -16.53 18.36 -14.93
CA HIS A 16 -15.92 18.91 -16.14
C HIS A 16 -15.56 20.39 -15.96
N LEU A 17 -16.48 21.20 -15.45
CA LEU A 17 -16.28 22.64 -15.26
C LEU A 17 -15.07 22.97 -14.35
N ARG A 18 -14.81 22.13 -13.34
CA ARG A 18 -13.69 22.38 -12.41
C ARG A 18 -12.30 22.30 -13.02
N HIS A 19 -12.13 21.65 -14.17
CA HIS A 19 -10.81 21.51 -14.83
C HIS A 19 -10.43 22.76 -15.62
N PHE A 20 -11.36 23.71 -15.79
CA PHE A 20 -11.09 24.98 -16.44
C PHE A 20 -10.70 26.01 -15.38
N PRO A 21 -9.42 26.47 -15.33
CA PRO A 21 -8.90 27.22 -14.20
C PRO A 21 -9.61 28.57 -13.98
N HIS A 22 -10.07 29.19 -15.07
CA HIS A 22 -10.73 30.49 -15.07
C HIS A 22 -12.24 30.44 -14.79
N VAL A 23 -12.86 29.25 -14.74
CA VAL A 23 -14.28 29.11 -14.41
C VAL A 23 -14.45 29.05 -12.90
N GLU A 24 -14.84 30.16 -12.29
CA GLU A 24 -15.07 30.28 -10.84
C GLU A 24 -16.50 29.91 -10.46
N MET A 25 -17.47 30.18 -11.32
CA MET A 25 -18.88 29.89 -11.07
C MET A 25 -19.60 29.61 -12.39
N ALA A 26 -20.59 28.73 -12.34
CA ALA A 26 -21.58 28.57 -13.40
C ALA A 26 -22.98 28.79 -12.83
N ILE A 27 -23.72 29.69 -13.46
CA ILE A 27 -25.10 30.03 -13.11
C ILE A 27 -26.01 29.34 -14.12
N LEU A 28 -26.86 28.44 -13.65
CA LEU A 28 -27.91 27.83 -14.47
C LEU A 28 -29.07 28.81 -14.64
N PHE A 29 -29.43 29.11 -15.88
CA PHE A 29 -30.56 29.98 -16.20
C PHE A 29 -31.55 29.26 -17.13
N GLY A 30 -32.41 30.01 -17.83
CA GLY A 30 -33.34 29.44 -18.80
C GLY A 30 -34.48 28.64 -18.17
N SER A 31 -34.93 27.60 -18.86
CA SER A 31 -36.10 26.79 -18.45
C SER A 31 -35.88 26.08 -17.11
N ARG A 32 -34.66 25.56 -16.91
CA ARG A 32 -34.25 24.87 -15.68
C ARG A 32 -34.04 25.83 -14.51
N GLY A 33 -33.49 27.02 -14.76
CA GLY A 33 -33.43 28.09 -13.75
C GLY A 33 -34.82 28.51 -13.25
N LYS A 34 -35.77 28.72 -14.19
CA LYS A 34 -37.18 29.06 -13.90
C LYS A 34 -37.98 27.94 -13.21
N GLY A 35 -37.56 26.68 -13.37
CA GLY A 35 -38.31 25.53 -12.88
C GLY A 35 -39.48 25.11 -13.80
N ASN A 36 -39.51 25.56 -15.06
CA ASN A 36 -40.53 25.20 -16.05
C ASN A 36 -39.97 24.33 -17.19
N PHE A 37 -38.97 23.50 -16.87
CA PHE A 37 -38.26 22.63 -17.78
C PHE A 37 -39.05 21.35 -18.11
N ARG A 38 -38.70 20.74 -19.24
CA ARG A 38 -39.04 19.37 -19.64
C ARG A 38 -37.80 18.49 -19.56
N GLU A 39 -37.96 17.18 -19.65
CA GLU A 39 -36.82 16.24 -19.63
C GLU A 39 -35.78 16.56 -20.72
N ASP A 40 -36.25 16.96 -21.91
CA ASP A 40 -35.46 17.29 -23.09
C ASP A 40 -34.97 18.75 -23.15
N SER A 41 -35.24 19.55 -22.11
CA SER A 41 -34.83 20.96 -22.10
C SER A 41 -33.31 21.10 -22.02
N ASP A 42 -32.79 22.08 -22.75
CA ASP A 42 -31.38 22.43 -22.76
C ASP A 42 -30.88 22.87 -21.37
N ILE A 43 -29.56 22.79 -21.19
CA ILE A 43 -28.86 23.22 -19.98
C ILE A 43 -28.13 24.53 -20.31
N ASP A 44 -28.77 25.63 -19.95
CA ASP A 44 -28.24 26.99 -20.12
C ASP A 44 -27.31 27.38 -18.95
N LEU A 45 -26.03 27.61 -19.21
CA LEU A 45 -25.06 28.02 -18.19
C LEU A 45 -24.35 29.33 -18.55
N ALA A 46 -24.40 30.28 -17.63
CA ALA A 46 -23.57 31.48 -17.68
C ALA A 46 -22.32 31.25 -16.83
N LEU A 47 -21.16 31.18 -17.47
CA LEU A 47 -19.86 30.97 -16.84
C LEU A 47 -19.27 32.31 -16.39
N LYS A 48 -18.85 32.37 -15.14
CA LYS A 48 -18.24 33.55 -14.52
C LYS A 48 -16.88 33.19 -13.95
N GLY A 49 -15.93 34.11 -14.09
CA GLY A 49 -14.59 34.01 -13.54
C GLY A 49 -13.61 34.82 -14.39
N ASP A 50 -12.47 35.18 -13.80
CA ASP A 50 -11.53 36.09 -14.44
C ASP A 50 -10.77 35.39 -15.59
N GLY A 51 -10.68 36.03 -16.75
CA GLY A 51 -9.91 35.56 -17.90
C GLY A 51 -10.56 34.45 -18.75
N ILE A 52 -11.87 34.24 -18.70
CA ILE A 52 -12.54 33.27 -19.58
C ILE A 52 -12.53 33.77 -21.04
N THR A 53 -11.88 33.02 -21.93
CA THR A 53 -11.77 33.31 -23.37
C THR A 53 -12.82 32.58 -24.19
N ASP A 54 -13.05 33.01 -25.44
CA ASP A 54 -14.00 32.34 -26.34
C ASP A 54 -13.50 30.95 -26.78
N GLU A 55 -12.18 30.79 -26.90
CA GLU A 55 -11.53 29.49 -27.12
C GLU A 55 -11.82 28.52 -25.97
N MET A 56 -11.68 28.98 -24.72
CA MET A 56 -12.01 28.16 -23.55
C MET A 56 -13.50 27.83 -23.47
N LEU A 57 -14.38 28.78 -23.82
CA LEU A 57 -15.82 28.50 -23.91
C LEU A 57 -16.11 27.39 -24.92
N HIS A 58 -15.43 27.40 -26.07
CA HIS A 58 -15.52 26.35 -27.09
C HIS A 58 -15.06 24.99 -26.56
N ASP A 59 -13.91 24.93 -25.88
CA ASP A 59 -13.37 23.70 -25.29
C ASP A 59 -14.32 23.12 -24.23
N ILE A 60 -14.92 23.97 -23.40
CA ILE A 60 -15.92 23.56 -22.40
C ILE A 60 -17.14 22.98 -23.10
N GLN A 61 -17.62 23.62 -24.16
CA GLN A 61 -18.78 23.15 -24.92
C GLN A 61 -18.51 21.79 -25.58
N GLN A 62 -17.32 21.62 -26.18
CA GLN A 62 -16.89 20.34 -26.75
C GLN A 62 -16.80 19.26 -25.66
N THR A 63 -16.20 19.57 -24.52
CA THR A 63 -16.06 18.65 -23.39
C THR A 63 -17.40 18.20 -22.84
N LEU A 64 -18.35 19.12 -22.65
CA LEU A 64 -19.68 18.80 -22.13
C LEU A 64 -20.53 18.03 -23.15
N SER A 65 -20.42 18.34 -24.45
CA SER A 65 -21.16 17.62 -25.51
C SER A 65 -20.71 16.16 -25.71
N GLN A 66 -19.48 15.82 -25.32
CA GLN A 66 -18.99 14.43 -25.32
C GLN A 66 -19.50 13.60 -24.13
N THR A 67 -20.24 14.21 -23.19
CA THR A 67 -20.79 13.49 -22.06
C THR A 67 -22.00 12.63 -22.46
N THR A 68 -22.28 11.61 -21.66
CA THR A 68 -23.48 10.76 -21.81
C THR A 68 -24.77 11.42 -21.31
N ILE A 69 -24.79 12.74 -21.12
CA ILE A 69 -25.93 13.48 -20.59
C ILE A 69 -26.85 13.79 -21.78
N PRO A 70 -28.12 13.33 -21.80
CA PRO A 70 -29.04 13.48 -22.92
C PRO A 70 -29.68 14.88 -22.99
N CYS A 71 -28.88 15.93 -22.81
CA CYS A 71 -29.30 17.33 -22.91
C CYS A 71 -28.23 18.10 -23.68
N LYS A 72 -28.61 19.15 -24.41
CA LYS A 72 -27.64 20.06 -25.00
C LYS A 72 -27.19 21.09 -23.96
N PHE A 73 -26.01 21.64 -24.19
CA PHE A 73 -25.42 22.68 -23.35
C PHE A 73 -25.29 23.96 -24.16
N ASP A 74 -25.94 25.00 -23.66
CA ASP A 74 -25.83 26.37 -24.19
C ASP A 74 -25.05 27.20 -23.17
N LEU A 75 -23.83 27.59 -23.55
CA LEU A 75 -22.88 28.26 -22.67
C LEU A 75 -22.66 29.71 -23.10
N VAL A 76 -22.64 30.62 -22.13
CA VAL A 76 -22.27 32.02 -22.35
C VAL A 76 -21.24 32.46 -21.31
N ILE A 77 -20.36 33.39 -21.67
CA ILE A 77 -19.45 34.04 -20.72
C ILE A 77 -20.21 35.21 -20.10
N HIS A 78 -20.51 35.11 -18.81
CA HIS A 78 -21.32 36.09 -18.06
C HIS A 78 -20.80 37.53 -18.27
N ASP A 79 -19.49 37.73 -18.15
CA ASP A 79 -18.87 39.05 -18.18
C ASP A 79 -18.76 39.65 -19.59
N LYS A 80 -19.08 38.87 -20.64
CA LYS A 80 -19.16 39.33 -22.03
C LYS A 80 -20.59 39.58 -22.53
N ILE A 81 -21.61 39.36 -21.68
CA ILE A 81 -23.01 39.58 -22.09
C ILE A 81 -23.27 41.09 -22.21
N THR A 82 -23.60 41.54 -23.42
CA THR A 82 -23.94 42.94 -23.71
C THR A 82 -25.45 43.21 -23.78
N ASP A 83 -26.28 42.16 -23.89
CA ASP A 83 -27.73 42.25 -23.90
C ASP A 83 -28.29 42.46 -22.48
N PRO A 84 -28.87 43.64 -22.16
CA PRO A 84 -29.41 43.93 -20.83
C PRO A 84 -30.56 43.01 -20.44
N ALA A 85 -31.37 42.55 -21.40
CA ALA A 85 -32.51 41.68 -21.12
C ALA A 85 -32.05 40.28 -20.70
N LEU A 86 -30.96 39.79 -21.29
CA LEU A 86 -30.35 38.51 -20.90
C LEU A 86 -29.70 38.60 -19.51
N LEU A 87 -29.01 39.70 -19.20
CA LEU A 87 -28.45 39.92 -17.86
C LEU A 87 -29.55 39.96 -16.79
N GLU A 88 -30.61 40.73 -17.01
CA GLU A 88 -31.75 40.81 -16.08
C GLU A 88 -32.42 39.44 -15.90
N HIS A 89 -32.53 38.67 -16.99
CA HIS A 89 -33.05 37.32 -16.94
C HIS A 89 -32.20 36.41 -16.05
N ILE A 90 -30.88 36.34 -16.30
CA ILE A 90 -29.94 35.53 -15.51
C ILE A 90 -29.98 35.96 -14.05
N GLN A 91 -30.02 37.27 -13.77
CA GLN A 91 -30.11 37.78 -12.41
C GLN A 91 -31.42 37.35 -11.71
N ARG A 92 -32.54 37.35 -12.43
CA ARG A 92 -33.86 37.05 -11.86
C ARG A 92 -34.12 35.56 -11.64
N VAL A 93 -33.66 34.69 -12.54
CA VAL A 93 -33.98 33.24 -12.51
C VAL A 93 -32.76 32.35 -12.33
N GLY A 94 -31.55 32.92 -12.41
CA GLY A 94 -30.30 32.19 -12.32
C GLY A 94 -30.13 31.54 -10.96
N LYS A 95 -29.66 30.30 -10.97
CA LYS A 95 -29.30 29.55 -9.77
C LYS A 95 -27.85 29.12 -9.86
N ILE A 96 -27.11 29.27 -8.76
CA ILE A 96 -25.74 28.77 -8.69
C ILE A 96 -25.79 27.26 -8.90
N PHE A 97 -25.19 26.81 -10.00
CA PHE A 97 -25.16 25.41 -10.41
C PHE A 97 -23.83 24.77 -10.02
N TYR A 98 -22.75 25.50 -10.27
CA TYR A 98 -21.41 25.15 -9.87
C TYR A 98 -20.77 26.41 -9.29
N GLU A 99 -20.12 26.25 -8.15
CA GLU A 99 -19.24 27.26 -7.60
C GLU A 99 -17.92 26.54 -7.32
N LYS A 100 -16.85 27.05 -7.92
CA LYS A 100 -15.50 26.58 -7.64
C LYS A 100 -15.24 26.91 -6.19
N LYS A 101 -15.41 25.89 -5.34
CA LYS A 101 -14.94 25.99 -3.97
C LYS A 101 -13.47 26.36 -4.08
N ASN A 102 -13.12 27.53 -3.56
CA ASN A 102 -11.77 27.80 -3.12
C ASN A 102 -11.47 26.71 -2.09
N CYS A 103 -10.97 25.56 -2.55
CA CYS A 103 -10.04 24.81 -1.75
C CYS A 103 -8.93 25.83 -1.53
N ALA A 104 -8.95 26.49 -0.35
CA ALA A 104 -7.80 27.23 0.11
C ALA A 104 -6.58 26.41 -0.30
N ILE A 105 -5.64 27.02 -1.04
CA ILE A 105 -4.44 26.35 -1.51
C ILE A 105 -3.86 25.64 -0.28
N GLN A 106 -4.12 24.34 -0.15
CA GLN A 106 -3.63 23.58 0.98
C GLN A 106 -2.17 23.42 0.62
N HIS A 107 -1.32 24.22 1.25
CA HIS A 107 0.11 24.19 1.02
C HIS A 107 0.57 22.75 1.19
N ARG A 108 0.87 22.10 0.07
CA ARG A 108 1.55 20.82 0.08
C ARG A 108 2.99 21.11 0.43
N ARG A 109 3.51 20.36 1.39
CA ARG A 109 4.92 20.37 1.76
C ARG A 109 5.35 18.93 1.87
N TYR A 110 6.58 18.65 1.51
CA TYR A 110 7.17 17.35 1.69
C TYR A 110 8.61 17.49 2.14
N GLN A 111 9.08 16.50 2.88
CA GLN A 111 10.46 16.36 3.31
C GLN A 111 10.87 14.91 3.11
N LEU A 112 12.12 14.70 2.77
CA LEU A 112 12.71 13.39 2.59
C LEU A 112 13.95 13.30 3.47
N PHE A 113 14.07 12.25 4.25
CA PHE A 113 15.21 11.98 5.11
C PHE A 113 15.83 10.66 4.68
N ARG A 114 17.15 10.55 4.73
CA ARG A 114 17.88 9.29 4.55
C ARG A 114 18.40 8.85 5.90
N TYR A 115 18.22 7.57 6.23
CA TYR A 115 18.80 6.99 7.43
C TYR A 115 19.74 5.82 7.11
N SER A 116 20.68 5.56 8.01
CA SER A 116 21.58 4.42 7.95
C SER A 116 21.91 3.95 9.35
N ILE A 117 21.29 2.85 9.80
CA ILE A 117 21.54 2.26 11.12
C ILE A 117 22.34 0.96 11.01
N PRO A 118 23.22 0.65 11.97
CA PRO A 118 23.90 -0.64 12.01
C PRO A 118 22.93 -1.81 12.26
N VAL A 119 23.31 -2.97 11.75
CA VAL A 119 22.60 -4.25 11.85
C VAL A 119 23.57 -5.25 12.46
N ASP A 120 23.06 -6.20 13.24
CA ASP A 120 23.88 -7.27 13.78
C ASP A 120 24.70 -7.94 12.66
N SER A 121 26.02 -7.95 12.87
CA SER A 121 27.04 -8.48 11.98
C SER A 121 26.83 -9.92 11.51
N GLN A 122 25.98 -10.69 12.18
CA GLN A 122 25.71 -12.10 11.87
C GLN A 122 24.59 -12.32 10.84
N LEU A 123 23.86 -11.27 10.43
CA LEU A 123 22.75 -11.41 9.48
C LEU A 123 23.25 -11.68 8.05
N ILE A 124 22.94 -12.87 7.53
CA ILE A 124 23.21 -13.26 6.14
C ILE A 124 21.91 -13.27 5.33
N LEU A 125 21.87 -12.42 4.29
CA LEU A 125 20.79 -12.37 3.30
C LEU A 125 21.32 -12.84 1.94
N ARG A 126 20.79 -13.96 1.42
CA ARG A 126 21.20 -14.57 0.13
C ARG A 126 22.74 -14.61 -0.04
N ASN A 127 23.44 -15.12 0.97
CA ASN A 127 24.91 -15.24 1.03
C ASN A 127 25.69 -13.91 1.10
N ARG A 128 25.06 -12.82 1.55
CA ARG A 128 25.71 -11.53 1.80
C ARG A 128 25.45 -11.05 3.22
N PHE A 129 26.47 -10.53 3.87
CA PHE A 129 26.34 -9.87 5.16
C PHE A 129 25.68 -8.51 5.00
N LEU A 130 24.64 -8.24 5.80
CA LEU A 130 24.05 -6.92 5.90
C LEU A 130 24.64 -6.20 7.11
N LYS A 131 25.55 -5.25 6.87
CA LYS A 131 26.22 -4.50 7.96
C LYS A 131 25.41 -3.31 8.49
N LYS A 132 24.53 -2.80 7.65
CA LYS A 132 23.69 -1.63 7.93
C LYS A 132 22.36 -1.78 7.21
N ARG A 133 21.32 -1.21 7.81
CA ARG A 133 20.04 -1.02 7.15
C ARG A 133 19.88 0.45 6.80
N GLU A 134 19.64 0.68 5.53
CA GLU A 134 19.47 2.02 4.96
C GLU A 134 18.10 2.14 4.30
N GLY A 135 17.55 3.35 4.35
CA GLY A 135 16.25 3.67 3.77
C GLY A 135 15.99 5.16 3.80
N LEU A 136 14.79 5.54 3.38
CA LEU A 136 14.30 6.91 3.42
C LEU A 136 13.04 7.00 4.28
N LEU A 137 12.85 8.16 4.92
CA LEU A 137 11.59 8.55 5.51
C LEU A 137 11.01 9.70 4.71
N VAL A 138 9.80 9.53 4.19
CA VAL A 138 9.07 10.60 3.51
C VAL A 138 8.02 11.18 4.44
N LYS A 139 8.00 12.50 4.56
CA LYS A 139 6.92 13.27 5.20
C LYS A 139 6.16 14.01 4.12
N VAL A 140 4.83 13.89 4.10
CA VAL A 140 3.94 14.72 3.28
C VAL A 140 2.94 15.47 4.14
N CYS A 141 2.67 16.72 3.78
CA CYS A 141 1.71 17.58 4.47
C CYS A 141 0.74 18.18 3.45
N CYS A 142 -0.53 18.31 3.82
CA CYS A 142 -1.54 19.02 3.03
C CYS A 142 -2.43 19.81 3.99
N GLY A 143 -2.20 21.13 4.08
CA GLY A 143 -2.81 21.96 5.12
C GLY A 143 -2.26 21.61 6.50
N GLN A 144 -3.14 21.23 7.43
CA GLN A 144 -2.76 20.81 8.80
C GLN A 144 -2.51 19.30 8.91
N ASN A 145 -2.86 18.53 7.89
CA ASN A 145 -2.69 17.08 7.93
C ASN A 145 -1.27 16.72 7.51
N GLU A 146 -0.66 15.81 8.23
CA GLU A 146 0.63 15.23 7.90
C GLU A 146 0.55 13.71 7.88
N GLY A 147 1.42 13.09 7.11
CA GLY A 147 1.59 11.65 7.09
C GLY A 147 2.97 11.27 6.62
N TRP A 148 3.36 10.05 6.99
CA TRP A 148 4.71 9.58 6.78
C TRP A 148 4.78 8.18 6.18
N GLY A 149 5.91 7.84 5.59
CA GLY A 149 6.19 6.48 5.15
C GLY A 149 7.68 6.18 5.07
N GLU A 150 8.01 4.90 5.10
CA GLU A 150 9.36 4.40 4.90
C GLU A 150 9.53 3.87 3.47
N ILE A 151 10.64 4.24 2.81
CA ILE A 151 11.07 3.73 1.51
C ILE A 151 12.42 3.05 1.73
N ALA A 152 12.42 1.74 1.92
CA ALA A 152 13.61 0.99 2.28
C ALA A 152 13.77 -0.25 1.38
N PRO A 153 14.25 -0.12 0.12
CA PRO A 153 14.50 -1.28 -0.72
C PRO A 153 15.47 -2.25 -0.05
N LEU A 154 15.24 -3.55 -0.18
CA LEU A 154 16.03 -4.59 0.50
C LEU A 154 17.08 -5.17 -0.47
N PRO A 155 18.39 -5.01 -0.21
CA PRO A 155 19.45 -5.50 -1.10
C PRO A 155 19.34 -7.00 -1.40
N GLY A 156 19.35 -7.35 -2.70
CA GLY A 156 19.23 -8.73 -3.17
C GLY A 156 17.79 -9.26 -3.29
N PHE A 157 16.80 -8.45 -2.89
CA PHE A 157 15.37 -8.76 -2.99
C PHE A 157 14.60 -7.73 -3.82
N SER A 158 14.77 -6.44 -3.52
CA SER A 158 14.27 -5.33 -4.33
C SER A 158 14.98 -5.28 -5.69
N HIS A 159 14.29 -4.78 -6.70
CA HIS A 159 14.88 -4.56 -8.03
C HIS A 159 15.70 -3.28 -8.07
N GLU A 160 15.25 -2.28 -7.32
CA GLU A 160 15.83 -0.97 -7.15
C GLU A 160 16.84 -0.92 -6.00
N THR A 161 17.82 -0.05 -6.19
CA THR A 161 18.73 0.41 -5.15
C THR A 161 18.11 1.56 -4.35
N LEU A 162 18.71 1.89 -3.21
CA LEU A 162 18.28 3.03 -2.40
C LEU A 162 18.40 4.36 -3.16
N ASP A 163 19.44 4.54 -3.96
CA ASP A 163 19.66 5.78 -4.71
C ASP A 163 18.64 5.93 -5.85
N GLU A 164 18.29 4.84 -6.54
CA GLU A 164 17.20 4.83 -7.54
C GLU A 164 15.83 5.10 -6.89
N ALA A 165 15.56 4.49 -5.73
CA ALA A 165 14.34 4.75 -4.97
C ALA A 165 14.27 6.21 -4.51
N GLN A 166 15.38 6.79 -4.07
CA GLN A 166 15.47 8.21 -3.68
C GLN A 166 15.17 9.12 -4.86
N ALA A 167 15.81 8.90 -6.01
CA ALA A 167 15.59 9.71 -7.21
C ALA A 167 14.12 9.67 -7.66
N GLN A 168 13.51 8.47 -7.69
CA GLN A 168 12.12 8.33 -8.10
C GLN A 168 11.14 8.92 -7.07
N ALA A 169 11.43 8.80 -5.77
CA ALA A 169 10.61 9.42 -4.73
C ALA A 169 10.61 10.96 -4.87
N ILE A 170 11.76 11.57 -5.13
CA ILE A 170 11.88 13.02 -5.39
C ILE A 170 11.03 13.42 -6.60
N GLU A 171 11.22 12.74 -7.73
CA GLU A 171 10.45 13.01 -8.96
C GLU A 171 8.93 12.90 -8.73
N TRP A 172 8.49 11.87 -8.00
CA TRP A 172 7.08 11.71 -7.69
C TRP A 172 6.56 12.81 -6.77
N LEU A 173 7.32 13.22 -5.75
CA LEU A 173 6.93 14.26 -4.81
C LEU A 173 6.84 15.65 -5.47
N GLU A 174 7.75 15.96 -6.39
CA GLU A 174 7.68 17.18 -7.21
C GLU A 174 6.42 17.20 -8.07
N LYS A 175 6.15 16.09 -8.79
CA LYS A 175 4.90 15.94 -9.55
C LYS A 175 3.69 16.03 -8.64
N TRP A 176 3.78 15.50 -7.42
CA TRP A 176 2.70 15.56 -6.44
C TRP A 176 2.43 17.00 -6.01
N ASP A 177 3.43 17.81 -5.73
CA ASP A 177 3.19 19.23 -5.45
C ASP A 177 2.63 19.96 -6.68
N GLN A 178 3.21 19.76 -7.87
CA GLN A 178 2.76 20.41 -9.11
C GLN A 178 1.31 20.05 -9.48
N SER A 179 0.88 18.80 -9.22
CA SER A 179 -0.48 18.34 -9.50
C SER A 179 -1.58 19.10 -8.73
N ARG A 180 -1.22 19.89 -7.70
CA ARG A 180 -2.16 20.74 -6.95
C ARG A 180 -2.91 21.70 -7.87
N SER A 181 -2.25 22.22 -8.91
CA SER A 181 -2.81 23.21 -9.83
C SER A 181 -3.83 22.60 -10.80
N CYS A 182 -3.75 21.29 -11.03
CA CYS A 182 -4.53 20.58 -12.04
C CYS A 182 -5.54 19.57 -11.45
N ASN A 183 -5.57 19.40 -10.12
CA ASN A 183 -6.42 18.45 -9.39
C ASN A 183 -6.35 17.01 -9.92
N VAL A 184 -5.17 16.60 -10.36
CA VAL A 184 -4.86 15.26 -10.85
C VAL A 184 -4.47 14.37 -9.68
N LYS A 185 -5.07 13.17 -9.57
CA LYS A 185 -4.60 12.14 -8.65
C LYS A 185 -3.45 11.40 -9.31
N LEU A 186 -2.26 11.48 -8.73
CA LEU A 186 -1.14 10.66 -9.17
C LEU A 186 -1.38 9.20 -8.85
N ASP A 187 -0.96 8.35 -9.78
CA ASP A 187 -0.94 6.91 -9.59
C ASP A 187 0.23 6.52 -8.68
N LEU A 188 -0.01 5.50 -7.85
CA LEU A 188 0.97 4.85 -6.98
C LEU A 188 1.19 3.39 -7.37
N THR A 189 0.51 2.92 -8.43
CA THR A 189 0.50 1.52 -8.87
C THR A 189 1.20 1.30 -10.21
N ALA A 190 1.31 2.35 -11.04
CA ALA A 190 2.03 2.32 -12.31
C ALA A 190 3.41 2.99 -12.19
N ASP A 191 4.42 2.35 -12.78
CA ASP A 191 5.78 2.87 -13.02
C ASP A 191 6.60 3.29 -11.78
N LEU A 192 6.17 2.93 -10.57
CA LEU A 192 6.94 3.10 -9.34
C LEU A 192 7.64 1.81 -8.93
N TYR A 193 8.83 1.96 -8.37
CA TYR A 193 9.48 0.90 -7.63
C TYR A 193 8.64 0.51 -6.40
N PRO A 194 8.58 -0.79 -6.03
CA PRO A 194 7.73 -1.25 -4.94
C PRO A 194 7.98 -0.51 -3.62
N SER A 195 9.23 -0.29 -3.23
CA SER A 195 9.53 0.41 -1.97
C SER A 195 9.05 1.86 -1.98
N VAL A 196 9.16 2.54 -3.12
CA VAL A 196 8.72 3.93 -3.32
C VAL A 196 7.20 4.00 -3.26
N ALA A 197 6.51 3.13 -4.00
CA ALA A 197 5.06 3.02 -3.99
C ALA A 197 4.52 2.74 -2.57
N PHE A 198 5.18 1.84 -1.84
CA PHE A 198 4.82 1.50 -0.47
C PHE A 198 4.92 2.72 0.46
N GLY A 199 6.10 3.32 0.56
CA GLY A 199 6.33 4.46 1.46
C GLY A 199 5.44 5.67 1.15
N LEU A 200 5.29 6.03 -0.13
CA LEU A 200 4.41 7.13 -0.54
C LEU A 200 2.93 6.84 -0.23
N SER A 201 2.47 5.61 -0.48
CA SER A 201 1.09 5.23 -0.17
C SER A 201 0.81 5.27 1.34
N CYS A 202 1.76 4.82 2.18
CA CYS A 202 1.67 4.97 3.63
C CYS A 202 1.55 6.43 4.04
N ALA A 203 2.43 7.29 3.52
CA ALA A 203 2.43 8.72 3.84
C ALA A 203 1.12 9.40 3.48
N LEU A 204 0.55 9.06 2.32
CA LEU A 204 -0.74 9.59 1.90
C LEU A 204 -1.92 9.01 2.68
N MET A 205 -1.87 7.76 3.11
CA MET A 205 -2.92 7.16 3.94
C MET A 205 -2.92 7.77 5.34
N GLU A 206 -1.74 7.96 5.96
CA GLU A 206 -1.62 8.66 7.24
C GLU A 206 -2.11 10.11 7.14
N MET A 207 -1.66 10.85 6.12
CA MET A 207 -2.10 12.23 5.90
C MET A 207 -3.61 12.36 5.68
N LYS A 208 -4.27 11.30 5.20
CA LYS A 208 -5.73 11.27 5.02
C LYS A 208 -6.48 10.67 6.20
N GLY A 209 -5.80 10.22 7.25
CA GLY A 209 -6.40 9.49 8.38
C GLY A 209 -7.07 8.18 7.95
N ARG A 210 -6.45 7.45 7.01
CA ARG A 210 -6.97 6.19 6.44
C ARG A 210 -6.17 4.94 6.83
N LEU A 211 -4.99 5.13 7.42
CA LEU A 211 -4.26 4.07 8.11
C LEU A 211 -4.50 4.30 9.61
N ASP A 212 -5.23 3.38 10.25
CA ASP A 212 -5.63 3.52 11.64
C ASP A 212 -4.41 3.49 12.57
N ASP A 213 -4.48 4.12 13.74
CA ASP A 213 -3.35 4.20 14.69
C ASP A 213 -3.09 2.88 15.43
N GLU A 214 -4.12 2.03 15.56
CA GLU A 214 -4.01 0.73 16.23
C GLU A 214 -3.19 -0.26 15.39
N GLY A 215 -2.24 -0.94 16.02
CA GLY A 215 -1.39 -1.94 15.37
C GLY A 215 -1.44 -3.31 16.03
N ASN A 216 -1.29 -4.36 15.21
CA ASN A 216 -1.12 -5.73 15.66
C ASN A 216 0.38 -5.98 15.81
N TYR A 217 0.90 -5.72 17.00
CA TYR A 217 2.31 -5.87 17.36
C TYR A 217 2.68 -7.28 17.81
N ARG A 218 1.84 -8.29 17.52
CA ARG A 218 2.20 -9.69 17.75
C ARG A 218 3.25 -10.09 16.71
N THR A 219 4.23 -10.86 17.14
CA THR A 219 5.20 -11.50 16.25
C THR A 219 5.08 -13.01 16.35
N ALA A 220 5.36 -13.70 15.24
CA ALA A 220 5.70 -15.12 15.29
C ALA A 220 7.22 -15.18 15.48
N PRO A 221 7.73 -15.67 16.63
CA PRO A 221 9.17 -15.67 16.91
C PRO A 221 9.94 -16.35 15.77
N LEU A 222 10.98 -15.67 15.28
CA LEU A 222 11.89 -16.22 14.29
C LEU A 222 12.93 -17.09 15.01
N CYS A 223 12.80 -18.40 14.82
CA CYS A 223 13.69 -19.37 15.42
C CYS A 223 14.99 -19.50 14.60
N TYR A 224 16.11 -19.11 15.22
CA TYR A 224 17.46 -19.35 14.73
C TYR A 224 18.31 -20.00 15.83
N GLY A 225 19.43 -20.64 15.46
CA GLY A 225 20.36 -21.21 16.43
C GLY A 225 20.08 -22.66 16.80
N ASP A 226 20.40 -23.02 18.04
CA ASP A 226 20.32 -24.38 18.56
C ASP A 226 18.85 -24.75 18.87
N PRO A 227 18.30 -25.84 18.29
CA PRO A 227 16.95 -26.31 18.60
C PRO A 227 16.67 -26.50 20.09
N ASP A 228 17.68 -26.87 20.89
CA ASP A 228 17.51 -27.09 22.33
C ASP A 228 17.23 -25.78 23.09
N GLU A 229 17.74 -24.65 22.59
CA GLU A 229 17.49 -23.32 23.16
C GLU A 229 16.10 -22.76 22.79
N LEU A 230 15.43 -23.35 21.79
CA LEU A 230 14.13 -22.90 21.32
C LEU A 230 12.95 -23.45 22.13
N TYR A 231 13.11 -24.57 22.84
CA TYR A 231 11.98 -25.24 23.50
C TYR A 231 11.32 -24.39 24.59
N GLU A 232 12.12 -23.92 25.56
CA GLU A 232 11.59 -23.20 26.71
C GLU A 232 10.89 -21.89 26.30
N PRO A 233 11.46 -21.02 25.44
CA PRO A 233 10.78 -19.82 24.97
C PRO A 233 9.47 -20.12 24.24
N LEU A 234 9.45 -21.14 23.38
CA LEU A 234 8.27 -21.49 22.60
C LEU A 234 7.16 -22.10 23.47
N ASP A 235 7.50 -22.93 24.45
CA ASP A 235 6.49 -23.56 25.32
C ASP A 235 5.85 -22.55 26.28
N GLN A 236 6.60 -21.53 26.70
CA GLN A 236 6.13 -20.47 27.60
C GLN A 236 5.27 -19.41 26.89
N MET A 237 5.16 -19.45 25.55
CA MET A 237 4.32 -18.52 24.78
C MET A 237 2.86 -18.57 25.25
N GLN A 238 2.30 -17.39 25.49
CA GLN A 238 0.89 -17.23 25.86
C GLN A 238 0.01 -17.12 24.62
N GLY A 239 -1.14 -17.79 24.62
CA GLY A 239 -2.10 -17.75 23.51
C GLY A 239 -1.72 -18.69 22.37
N GLU A 240 -1.91 -18.26 21.12
CA GLU A 240 -1.59 -19.09 19.94
C GLU A 240 -0.07 -19.20 19.75
N LYS A 241 0.48 -20.41 19.95
CA LYS A 241 1.92 -20.68 19.79
C LYS A 241 2.26 -20.85 18.31
N VAL A 242 2.63 -19.76 17.64
CA VAL A 242 3.07 -19.77 16.24
C VAL A 242 4.52 -19.32 16.16
N ALA A 243 5.39 -20.17 15.63
CA ALA A 243 6.81 -19.84 15.40
C ALA A 243 7.18 -19.94 13.93
N LYS A 244 8.17 -19.14 13.50
CA LYS A 244 8.72 -19.21 12.14
C LYS A 244 10.12 -19.83 12.18
N VAL A 245 10.35 -20.86 11.37
CA VAL A 245 11.65 -21.54 11.24
C VAL A 245 12.13 -21.44 9.80
N LYS A 246 13.39 -21.00 9.59
CA LYS A 246 14.02 -21.08 8.26
C LYS A 246 14.52 -22.49 8.00
N VAL A 247 14.19 -23.03 6.84
CA VAL A 247 14.60 -24.36 6.37
C VAL A 247 15.32 -24.23 5.02
N GLY A 248 16.00 -25.28 4.58
CA GLY A 248 16.77 -25.26 3.33
C GLY A 248 18.16 -24.61 3.43
N MET A 249 18.53 -24.13 4.62
CA MET A 249 19.90 -23.71 4.94
C MET A 249 20.80 -24.91 5.25
N TYR A 250 20.22 -26.00 5.77
CA TYR A 250 20.91 -27.25 6.05
C TYR A 250 20.38 -28.38 5.14
N GLU A 251 20.80 -29.61 5.43
CA GLU A 251 20.25 -30.78 4.73
C GLU A 251 18.79 -31.02 5.11
N ALA A 252 17.96 -31.28 4.12
CA ALA A 252 16.50 -31.29 4.27
C ALA A 252 15.98 -32.34 5.27
N ASN A 253 16.70 -33.46 5.46
CA ASN A 253 16.39 -34.44 6.50
C ASN A 253 16.59 -33.87 7.92
N ARG A 254 17.62 -33.04 8.13
CA ARG A 254 17.87 -32.38 9.41
C ARG A 254 16.76 -31.38 9.71
N ASP A 255 16.40 -30.57 8.71
CA ASP A 255 15.30 -29.59 8.85
C ASP A 255 13.98 -30.28 9.21
N GLY A 256 13.67 -31.41 8.54
CA GLY A 256 12.46 -32.20 8.81
C GLY A 256 12.45 -32.78 10.23
N LEU A 257 13.60 -33.30 10.69
CA LEU A 257 13.75 -33.84 12.04
C LEU A 257 13.57 -32.75 13.11
N ILE A 258 14.18 -31.57 12.92
CA ILE A 258 14.05 -30.45 13.87
C ILE A 258 12.60 -29.97 13.95
N ALA A 259 11.94 -29.80 12.80
CA ALA A 259 10.53 -29.40 12.76
C ALA A 259 9.64 -30.42 13.49
N ASP A 260 9.86 -31.73 13.26
CA ASP A 260 9.10 -32.79 13.92
C ASP A 260 9.36 -32.82 15.44
N MET A 261 10.61 -32.62 15.88
CA MET A 261 10.97 -32.59 17.30
C MET A 261 10.32 -31.41 18.04
N LEU A 262 10.32 -30.22 17.45
CA LEU A 262 9.62 -29.05 18.01
C LEU A 262 8.12 -29.32 18.15
N LEU A 263 7.52 -29.92 17.10
CA LEU A 263 6.11 -30.27 17.09
C LEU A 263 5.79 -31.37 18.13
N GLU A 264 6.63 -32.40 18.27
CA GLU A 264 6.46 -33.45 19.27
C GLU A 264 6.54 -32.88 20.70
N ALA A 265 7.54 -32.03 20.96
CA ALA A 265 7.81 -31.50 22.30
C ALA A 265 6.74 -30.51 22.78
N ILE A 266 6.14 -29.73 21.87
CA ILE A 266 5.18 -28.68 22.19
C ILE A 266 3.86 -28.97 21.47
N PRO A 267 2.89 -29.63 22.14
CA PRO A 267 1.70 -30.20 21.49
C PRO A 267 0.80 -29.18 20.76
N ASP A 268 0.75 -27.94 21.23
CA ASP A 268 -0.06 -26.85 20.68
C ASP A 268 0.73 -25.88 19.78
N LEU A 269 2.02 -26.12 19.56
CA LEU A 269 2.85 -25.36 18.63
C LEU A 269 2.39 -25.56 17.20
N GLN A 270 2.33 -24.45 16.47
CA GLN A 270 2.18 -24.42 15.02
C GLN A 270 3.40 -23.76 14.37
N LEU A 271 3.87 -24.34 13.27
CA LEU A 271 5.06 -23.87 12.56
C LEU A 271 4.71 -23.20 11.24
N ARG A 272 5.36 -22.08 10.97
CA ARG A 272 5.53 -21.51 9.64
C ARG A 272 6.95 -21.78 9.20
N LEU A 273 7.13 -22.46 8.08
CA LEU A 273 8.46 -22.79 7.58
C LEU A 273 8.76 -21.95 6.35
N ASP A 274 10.01 -21.56 6.16
CA ASP A 274 10.41 -20.76 5.00
C ASP A 274 11.66 -21.35 4.36
N ALA A 275 11.50 -21.85 3.13
CA ALA A 275 12.54 -22.53 2.38
C ALA A 275 13.18 -21.63 1.32
N ASN A 276 12.65 -20.44 1.05
CA ASN A 276 13.12 -19.51 0.01
C ASN A 276 13.50 -20.17 -1.33
N ARG A 277 12.66 -21.06 -1.86
CA ARG A 277 12.87 -21.81 -3.11
C ARG A 277 14.15 -22.67 -3.14
N SER A 278 14.63 -23.12 -1.99
CA SER A 278 15.94 -23.78 -1.87
C SER A 278 15.95 -25.26 -2.31
N TRP A 279 14.83 -25.97 -2.20
CA TRP A 279 14.82 -27.42 -2.41
C TRP A 279 14.62 -27.85 -3.86
N THR A 280 15.24 -28.97 -4.22
CA THR A 280 14.79 -29.82 -5.32
C THR A 280 13.62 -30.70 -4.84
N PRO A 281 12.81 -31.28 -5.74
CA PRO A 281 11.74 -32.21 -5.35
C PRO A 281 12.22 -33.33 -4.41
N ALA A 282 13.41 -33.89 -4.66
CA ALA A 282 14.00 -34.93 -3.81
C ALA A 282 14.33 -34.43 -2.39
N LYS A 283 14.83 -33.19 -2.25
CA LYS A 283 15.11 -32.57 -0.94
C LYS A 283 13.81 -32.28 -0.19
N ALA A 284 12.80 -31.73 -0.86
CA ALA A 284 11.50 -31.47 -0.26
C ALA A 284 10.83 -32.77 0.24
N GLN A 285 10.87 -33.84 -0.56
CA GLN A 285 10.39 -35.16 -0.14
C GLN A 285 11.19 -35.73 1.04
N MET A 286 12.51 -35.50 1.07
CA MET A 286 13.34 -35.90 2.21
C MET A 286 12.93 -35.16 3.49
N PHE A 287 12.66 -33.85 3.43
CA PHE A 287 12.11 -33.10 4.56
C PHE A 287 10.81 -33.74 5.08
N ALA A 288 9.82 -33.95 4.19
CA ALA A 288 8.52 -34.47 4.58
C ALA A 288 8.56 -35.90 5.13
N LYS A 289 9.57 -36.71 4.75
CA LYS A 289 9.78 -38.05 5.29
C LYS A 289 10.05 -38.05 6.80
N TYR A 290 10.70 -37.01 7.33
CA TYR A 290 11.04 -36.92 8.75
C TYR A 290 9.99 -36.19 9.59
N VAL A 291 8.98 -35.57 8.95
CA VAL A 291 7.82 -35.01 9.66
C VAL A 291 6.70 -36.06 9.70
N LYS A 292 6.35 -36.50 10.91
CA LYS A 292 5.31 -37.52 11.14
C LYS A 292 3.97 -37.05 10.58
N PRO A 293 3.18 -37.92 9.92
CA PRO A 293 1.89 -37.55 9.32
C PRO A 293 0.94 -36.81 10.26
N GLU A 294 0.87 -37.22 11.52
CA GLU A 294 0.06 -36.61 12.59
C GLU A 294 0.48 -35.17 12.96
N HIS A 295 1.73 -34.79 12.66
CA HIS A 295 2.26 -33.46 12.93
C HIS A 295 2.08 -32.48 11.77
N ARG A 296 1.93 -32.99 10.54
CA ARG A 296 1.86 -32.17 9.32
C ARG A 296 0.74 -31.13 9.36
N ALA A 297 -0.39 -31.43 10.01
CA ALA A 297 -1.50 -30.49 10.16
C ALA A 297 -1.17 -29.25 11.02
N ARG A 298 -0.10 -29.31 11.84
CA ARG A 298 0.39 -28.18 12.65
C ARG A 298 1.46 -27.36 11.95
N ILE A 299 1.94 -27.78 10.78
CA ILE A 299 2.65 -26.89 9.87
C ILE A 299 1.59 -26.04 9.16
N GLN A 300 1.46 -24.77 9.54
CA GLN A 300 0.49 -23.85 8.93
C GLN A 300 0.71 -23.78 7.41
N PHE A 301 1.99 -23.66 7.03
CA PHE A 301 2.46 -23.70 5.65
C PHE A 301 3.99 -23.76 5.60
N ILE A 302 4.51 -24.20 4.44
CA ILE A 302 5.90 -23.97 4.02
C ILE A 302 5.92 -22.91 2.92
N GLU A 303 6.59 -21.79 3.14
CA GLU A 303 6.83 -20.74 2.15
C GLU A 303 7.81 -21.29 1.11
N GLU A 304 7.33 -21.39 -0.13
CA GLU A 304 8.13 -21.59 -1.34
C GLU A 304 9.14 -22.76 -1.22
N PRO A 305 8.68 -24.00 -0.99
CA PRO A 305 9.55 -25.14 -0.69
C PRO A 305 10.57 -25.42 -1.81
N CYS A 306 10.12 -25.41 -3.07
CA CYS A 306 10.91 -25.83 -4.22
C CYS A 306 11.30 -24.64 -5.11
N LYS A 307 12.27 -24.87 -6.00
CA LYS A 307 12.76 -23.87 -6.96
C LYS A 307 11.67 -23.25 -7.83
N THR A 308 10.66 -24.06 -8.20
CA THR A 308 9.54 -23.62 -9.02
C THR A 308 8.21 -23.79 -8.28
N ARG A 309 7.20 -23.00 -8.68
CA ARG A 309 5.83 -23.13 -8.17
C ARG A 309 5.25 -24.50 -8.46
N GLU A 310 5.53 -25.06 -9.63
CA GLU A 310 5.00 -26.36 -10.03
C GLU A 310 5.55 -27.50 -9.15
N GLU A 311 6.86 -27.52 -8.90
CA GLU A 311 7.46 -28.49 -7.99
C GLU A 311 6.94 -28.32 -6.55
N SER A 312 6.66 -27.08 -6.13
CA SER A 312 6.10 -26.80 -4.81
C SER A 312 4.66 -27.30 -4.68
N ARG A 313 3.85 -27.17 -5.73
CA ARG A 313 2.50 -27.75 -5.79
C ARG A 313 2.54 -29.27 -5.76
N GLN A 314 3.43 -29.88 -6.53
CA GLN A 314 3.60 -31.33 -6.56
C GLN A 314 3.97 -31.85 -5.16
N PHE A 315 4.93 -31.19 -4.50
CA PHE A 315 5.28 -31.50 -3.11
C PHE A 315 4.06 -31.43 -2.17
N ALA A 316 3.26 -30.36 -2.26
CA ALA A 316 2.08 -30.20 -1.40
C ALA A 316 1.04 -31.31 -1.64
N ALA A 317 0.79 -31.66 -2.91
CA ALA A 317 -0.15 -32.72 -3.27
C ALA A 317 0.31 -34.12 -2.82
N GLU A 318 1.61 -34.41 -2.90
CA GLU A 318 2.18 -35.71 -2.52
C GLU A 318 2.29 -35.90 -1.00
N THR A 319 2.51 -34.81 -0.25
CA THR A 319 2.80 -34.87 1.19
C THR A 319 1.62 -34.48 2.07
N GLY A 320 0.64 -33.75 1.52
CA GLY A 320 -0.46 -33.14 2.25
C GLY A 320 -0.04 -31.94 3.13
N ILE A 321 1.24 -31.51 3.06
CA ILE A 321 1.72 -30.34 3.79
C ILE A 321 1.32 -29.09 3.02
N ASN A 322 0.70 -28.14 3.72
CA ASN A 322 0.29 -26.88 3.13
C ASN A 322 1.51 -26.03 2.73
N ILE A 323 1.34 -25.23 1.66
CA ILE A 323 2.35 -24.29 1.18
C ILE A 323 1.84 -22.86 1.24
N ALA A 324 2.79 -21.92 1.16
CA ALA A 324 2.53 -20.50 0.98
C ALA A 324 3.40 -19.90 -0.12
N TRP A 325 2.89 -18.86 -0.77
CA TRP A 325 3.62 -18.08 -1.76
C TRP A 325 4.19 -16.81 -1.13
N ASP A 326 5.50 -16.57 -1.28
CA ASP A 326 6.21 -15.33 -0.87
C ASP A 326 6.87 -14.70 -2.09
N GLU A 327 7.95 -15.29 -2.60
CA GLU A 327 8.61 -14.76 -3.80
C GLU A 327 7.70 -14.72 -5.02
N SER A 328 6.77 -15.67 -5.15
CA SER A 328 5.80 -15.72 -6.24
C SER A 328 4.86 -14.51 -6.25
N VAL A 329 4.55 -13.93 -5.09
CA VAL A 329 3.62 -12.79 -4.97
C VAL A 329 4.16 -11.55 -5.71
N ARG A 330 5.47 -11.49 -5.90
CA ARG A 330 6.18 -10.39 -6.59
C ARG A 330 6.36 -10.66 -8.08
N GLU A 331 5.97 -11.85 -8.57
CA GLU A 331 6.06 -12.15 -9.99
C GLU A 331 5.10 -11.26 -10.80
N PRO A 332 5.49 -10.82 -12.01
CA PRO A 332 4.64 -10.00 -12.85
C PRO A 332 3.25 -10.63 -13.04
N TYR A 333 2.21 -9.80 -12.91
CA TYR A 333 0.82 -10.21 -13.07
C TYR A 333 0.31 -11.27 -12.07
N PHE A 334 1.02 -11.50 -10.96
CA PHE A 334 0.55 -12.42 -9.93
C PHE A 334 -0.87 -12.06 -9.46
N ARG A 335 -1.72 -13.07 -9.40
CA ARG A 335 -3.06 -13.03 -8.81
C ARG A 335 -3.22 -14.23 -7.90
N VAL A 336 -4.00 -14.05 -6.84
CA VAL A 336 -4.28 -15.17 -5.94
C VAL A 336 -5.28 -16.08 -6.62
N GLU A 337 -4.90 -17.34 -6.80
CA GLU A 337 -5.74 -18.38 -7.37
C GLU A 337 -5.99 -19.46 -6.31
N LYS A 338 -7.15 -20.12 -6.39
CA LYS A 338 -7.44 -21.22 -5.49
C LYS A 338 -6.69 -22.45 -5.97
N GLU A 339 -5.74 -22.90 -5.16
CA GLU A 339 -4.91 -24.07 -5.44
C GLU A 339 -5.07 -25.09 -4.28
N PRO A 340 -5.06 -26.41 -4.55
CA PRO A 340 -4.99 -27.41 -3.49
C PRO A 340 -3.78 -27.16 -2.58
N HIS A 341 -3.97 -27.28 -1.27
CA HIS A 341 -2.91 -27.11 -0.25
C HIS A 341 -2.25 -25.72 -0.18
N LEU A 342 -2.69 -24.72 -0.95
CA LEU A 342 -2.26 -23.34 -0.78
C LEU A 342 -3.00 -22.73 0.42
N ALA A 343 -2.31 -22.59 1.55
CA ALA A 343 -2.90 -22.12 2.79
C ALA A 343 -2.70 -20.62 3.03
N ALA A 344 -1.63 -20.03 2.47
CA ALA A 344 -1.36 -18.62 2.66
C ALA A 344 -0.64 -17.96 1.47
N ILE A 345 -0.71 -16.63 1.43
CA ILE A 345 0.25 -15.78 0.72
C ILE A 345 0.95 -14.89 1.74
N VAL A 346 2.24 -14.64 1.51
CA VAL A 346 3.08 -13.74 2.30
C VAL A 346 3.25 -12.46 1.50
N ILE A 347 2.84 -11.35 2.10
CA ILE A 347 2.88 -10.03 1.49
C ILE A 347 3.93 -9.24 2.24
N LYS A 348 4.99 -8.88 1.53
CA LYS A 348 6.06 -7.99 1.99
C LYS A 348 5.89 -6.64 1.32
N PRO A 349 5.17 -5.66 1.92
CA PRO A 349 4.72 -4.47 1.21
C PRO A 349 5.83 -3.67 0.53
N THR A 350 6.98 -3.51 1.18
CA THR A 350 8.20 -2.91 0.60
C THR A 350 8.64 -3.55 -0.72
N LEU A 351 8.37 -4.84 -0.93
CA LEU A 351 8.71 -5.59 -2.14
C LEU A 351 7.53 -5.78 -3.11
N VAL A 352 6.31 -5.43 -2.68
CA VAL A 352 5.07 -5.63 -3.44
C VAL A 352 4.56 -4.32 -4.04
N GLY A 353 4.67 -3.20 -3.30
CA GLY A 353 4.22 -1.89 -3.74
C GLY A 353 3.26 -1.22 -2.77
N SER A 354 2.37 -0.39 -3.33
CA SER A 354 1.43 0.42 -2.56
C SER A 354 0.53 -0.39 -1.62
N ILE A 355 0.03 0.28 -0.57
CA ILE A 355 -1.01 -0.27 0.32
C ILE A 355 -2.21 -0.74 -0.49
N GLU A 356 -2.62 -0.01 -1.53
CA GLU A 356 -3.73 -0.39 -2.40
C GLU A 356 -3.49 -1.74 -3.07
N ARG A 357 -2.29 -1.98 -3.61
CA ARG A 357 -1.94 -3.28 -4.21
C ARG A 357 -1.90 -4.40 -3.17
N CYS A 358 -1.35 -4.12 -1.99
CA CYS A 358 -1.35 -5.09 -0.89
C CYS A 358 -2.78 -5.46 -0.47
N ALA A 359 -3.66 -4.46 -0.30
CA ALA A 359 -5.05 -4.65 0.06
C ALA A 359 -5.83 -5.44 -1.02
N GLU A 360 -5.53 -5.22 -2.30
CA GLU A 360 -6.09 -6.01 -3.40
C GLU A 360 -5.74 -7.50 -3.27
N LEU A 361 -4.45 -7.81 -3.04
CA LEU A 361 -3.98 -9.20 -2.85
C LEU A 361 -4.60 -9.85 -1.61
N ILE A 362 -4.70 -9.10 -0.50
CA ILE A 362 -5.36 -9.56 0.73
C ILE A 362 -6.83 -9.88 0.45
N ALA A 363 -7.55 -9.01 -0.25
CA ALA A 363 -8.95 -9.23 -0.60
C ALA A 363 -9.14 -10.46 -1.50
N GLN A 364 -8.26 -10.66 -2.49
CA GLN A 364 -8.25 -11.86 -3.34
C GLN A 364 -8.02 -13.13 -2.51
N ALA A 365 -7.04 -13.13 -1.60
CA ALA A 365 -6.77 -14.28 -0.73
C ALA A 365 -7.95 -14.61 0.18
N HIS A 366 -8.53 -13.62 0.85
CA HIS A 366 -9.68 -13.81 1.72
C HIS A 366 -10.91 -14.34 0.97
N ALA A 367 -11.17 -13.86 -0.25
CA ALA A 367 -12.26 -14.35 -1.09
C ALA A 367 -12.15 -15.85 -1.42
N LEU A 368 -10.93 -16.41 -1.37
CA LEU A 368 -10.65 -17.81 -1.65
C LEU A 368 -10.45 -18.65 -0.39
N GLY A 369 -10.55 -18.05 0.80
CA GLY A 369 -10.28 -18.70 2.09
C GLY A 369 -8.80 -18.93 2.36
N ILE A 370 -7.91 -18.21 1.67
CA ILE A 370 -6.46 -18.26 1.83
C ILE A 370 -6.03 -17.18 2.83
N LYS A 371 -5.12 -17.50 3.75
CA LYS A 371 -4.59 -16.52 4.70
C LYS A 371 -3.66 -15.53 3.98
N ALA A 372 -3.76 -14.25 4.29
CA ALA A 372 -2.74 -13.27 3.91
C ALA A 372 -1.91 -12.91 5.14
N VAL A 373 -0.59 -13.02 5.04
CA VAL A 373 0.36 -12.70 6.12
C VAL A 373 1.16 -11.48 5.72
N ILE A 374 0.97 -10.35 6.42
CA ILE A 374 1.86 -9.20 6.28
C ILE A 374 3.20 -9.54 6.94
N SER A 375 4.29 -9.31 6.21
CA SER A 375 5.62 -9.74 6.59
C SER A 375 6.66 -8.66 6.35
N SER A 376 7.70 -8.66 7.17
CA SER A 376 8.80 -7.71 7.14
C SER A 376 9.75 -7.97 5.96
N SER A 377 10.29 -6.87 5.42
CA SER A 377 11.45 -6.82 4.53
C SER A 377 12.65 -6.17 5.24
N ILE A 378 12.72 -6.33 6.56
CA ILE A 378 13.71 -5.73 7.45
C ILE A 378 13.58 -4.20 7.40
N GLU A 379 12.36 -3.67 7.46
CA GLU A 379 12.12 -2.25 7.68
C GLU A 379 12.70 -1.81 9.03
N SER A 380 12.95 -0.50 9.18
CA SER A 380 13.24 0.06 10.50
C SER A 380 12.01 -0.04 11.41
N SER A 381 12.16 0.27 12.71
CA SER A 381 11.00 0.36 13.60
C SER A 381 9.90 1.30 13.06
N PHE A 382 10.26 2.30 12.25
CA PHE A 382 9.32 3.16 11.56
C PHE A 382 8.35 2.36 10.68
N GLY A 383 8.86 1.68 9.66
CA GLY A 383 8.08 0.87 8.73
C GLY A 383 7.44 -0.33 9.42
N LEU A 384 8.12 -0.97 10.38
CA LEU A 384 7.55 -2.08 11.15
C LEU A 384 6.27 -1.67 11.89
N THR A 385 6.22 -0.47 12.48
CA THR A 385 4.98 0.03 13.11
C THR A 385 3.87 0.28 12.09
N GLN A 386 4.20 0.68 10.86
CA GLN A 386 3.22 0.82 9.78
C GLN A 386 2.70 -0.54 9.31
N LEU A 387 3.59 -1.54 9.20
CA LEU A 387 3.20 -2.91 8.89
C LEU A 387 2.30 -3.52 9.98
N ALA A 388 2.58 -3.25 11.26
CA ALA A 388 1.71 -3.68 12.36
C ALA A 388 0.31 -3.06 12.28
N ARG A 389 0.21 -1.77 11.93
CA ARG A 389 -1.07 -1.08 11.69
C ARG A 389 -1.81 -1.63 10.48
N MET A 390 -1.11 -1.90 9.38
CA MET A 390 -1.69 -2.59 8.24
C MET A 390 -2.16 -4.00 8.62
N ALA A 391 -1.41 -4.73 9.45
CA ALA A 391 -1.80 -6.08 9.87
C ALA A 391 -3.06 -6.05 10.73
N GLN A 392 -3.21 -5.05 11.60
CA GLN A 392 -4.45 -4.82 12.34
C GLN A 392 -5.62 -4.48 11.40
N GLN A 393 -5.41 -3.56 10.47
CA GLN A 393 -6.48 -3.04 9.63
C GLN A 393 -6.95 -4.05 8.57
N TYR A 394 -6.04 -4.83 7.98
CA TYR A 394 -6.35 -5.71 6.84
C TYR A 394 -6.32 -7.20 7.18
N THR A 395 -5.57 -7.63 8.20
CA THR A 395 -5.42 -9.04 8.58
C THR A 395 -5.49 -9.27 10.10
N PRO A 396 -6.50 -8.74 10.83
CA PRO A 396 -6.51 -8.66 12.29
C PRO A 396 -6.40 -10.02 13.01
N ASN A 397 -6.86 -11.08 12.36
CA ASN A 397 -6.87 -12.44 12.92
C ASN A 397 -5.64 -13.27 12.50
N VAL A 398 -4.62 -12.65 11.91
CA VAL A 398 -3.40 -13.32 11.45
C VAL A 398 -2.21 -12.66 12.11
N THR A 399 -1.45 -13.41 12.91
CA THR A 399 -0.16 -12.93 13.45
C THR A 399 0.78 -12.58 12.29
N PRO A 400 1.27 -11.33 12.18
CA PRO A 400 2.15 -10.92 11.09
C PRO A 400 3.59 -11.41 11.30
N GLY A 401 4.38 -11.43 10.23
CA GLY A 401 5.79 -11.83 10.25
C GLY A 401 6.73 -10.64 10.44
N LEU A 402 6.68 -9.98 11.60
CA LEU A 402 7.39 -8.71 11.86
C LEU A 402 8.59 -8.84 12.81
N ASP A 403 9.00 -10.07 13.12
CA ASP A 403 10.07 -10.39 14.07
C ASP A 403 11.47 -10.14 13.50
N THR A 404 11.76 -8.90 13.14
CA THR A 404 13.04 -8.50 12.52
C THR A 404 13.69 -7.29 13.18
N LEU A 405 13.04 -6.69 14.19
CA LEU A 405 13.54 -5.49 14.83
C LEU A 405 14.86 -5.75 15.57
N ASP A 406 14.95 -6.86 16.29
CA ASP A 406 16.14 -7.21 17.09
C ASP A 406 17.35 -7.61 16.25
N LEU A 407 17.23 -7.59 14.91
CA LEU A 407 18.36 -7.65 13.99
C LEU A 407 19.10 -6.30 13.90
N MET A 408 18.51 -5.23 14.40
CA MET A 408 19.02 -3.86 14.33
C MET A 408 19.50 -3.39 15.71
N ASP A 409 20.48 -2.50 15.73
CA ASP A 409 20.96 -1.93 17.00
C ASP A 409 20.10 -0.74 17.46
N TYR A 410 19.27 -0.16 16.58
CA TYR A 410 18.50 1.07 16.84
C TYR A 410 17.09 1.03 16.25
N GLN A 411 16.17 1.72 16.93
CA GLN A 411 14.87 2.14 16.41
C GLN A 411 15.01 3.51 15.72
N VAL A 412 14.23 3.78 14.67
CA VAL A 412 14.27 5.04 13.91
C VAL A 412 12.95 5.78 14.06
N VAL A 413 12.97 6.94 14.74
CA VAL A 413 11.88 7.93 14.92
C VAL A 413 10.61 7.41 15.62
N ARG A 414 10.06 6.25 15.23
CA ARG A 414 8.91 5.60 15.87
C ARG A 414 9.36 4.36 16.62
N THR A 415 8.75 4.13 17.77
CA THR A 415 9.09 3.00 18.65
C THR A 415 8.16 1.82 18.40
N TRP A 416 8.74 0.63 18.36
CA TRP A 416 8.00 -0.62 18.54
C TRP A 416 7.66 -0.80 20.03
N PRO A 417 6.37 -0.99 20.38
CA PRO A 417 5.96 -1.16 21.78
C PRO A 417 6.70 -2.32 22.47
N GLY A 418 7.32 -2.03 23.61
CA GLY A 418 8.05 -3.03 24.41
C GLY A 418 9.49 -3.30 24.00
N SER A 419 10.00 -2.71 22.91
CA SER A 419 11.42 -2.81 22.57
C SER A 419 12.28 -1.91 23.45
N GLU A 420 13.43 -2.44 23.91
CA GLU A 420 14.42 -1.70 24.71
C GLU A 420 15.54 -1.09 23.85
N LEU A 421 15.51 -1.28 22.53
CA LEU A 421 16.53 -0.73 21.63
C LEU A 421 16.53 0.81 21.67
N PRO A 422 17.71 1.46 21.62
CA PRO A 422 17.81 2.92 21.58
C PRO A 422 17.11 3.51 20.36
N VAL A 423 16.52 4.70 20.51
CA VAL A 423 15.76 5.39 19.45
C VAL A 423 16.59 6.54 18.88
N VAL A 424 16.76 6.57 17.56
CA VAL A 424 17.40 7.66 16.84
C VAL A 424 16.36 8.62 16.28
N GLY A 425 16.52 9.92 16.58
CA GLY A 425 15.67 11.00 16.08
C GLY A 425 16.12 11.52 14.72
N LEU A 426 15.34 12.45 14.15
CA LEU A 426 15.66 13.13 12.89
C LEU A 426 16.91 14.02 12.98
N ASP A 427 17.30 14.40 14.20
CA ASP A 427 18.47 15.22 14.54
C ASP A 427 19.72 14.39 14.87
N SER A 428 19.63 13.07 14.78
CA SER A 428 20.75 12.15 15.04
C SER A 428 21.75 12.09 13.88
N GLU A 429 22.97 11.62 14.16
CA GLU A 429 23.99 11.38 13.12
C GLU A 429 23.61 10.28 12.12
N PHE A 430 22.62 9.46 12.45
CA PHE A 430 22.15 8.37 11.61
C PHE A 430 21.10 8.82 10.59
N VAL A 431 20.61 10.06 10.67
CA VAL A 431 19.54 10.59 9.81
C VAL A 431 19.97 11.93 9.21
N THR A 432 19.86 12.05 7.88
CA THR A 432 20.18 13.28 7.15
C THR A 432 18.99 13.69 6.30
N GLU A 433 18.58 14.96 6.37
CA GLU A 433 17.59 15.52 5.45
C GLU A 433 18.17 15.56 4.02
N VAL A 434 17.43 15.01 3.06
CA VAL A 434 17.75 15.08 1.64
C VAL A 434 17.36 16.45 1.14
N ILE A 435 18.35 17.24 0.70
CA ILE A 435 18.11 18.56 0.12
C ILE A 435 17.48 18.35 -1.27
N LEU A 436 16.31 18.95 -1.45
CA LEU A 436 15.52 18.93 -2.68
C LEU A 436 15.81 20.25 -3.39
N ASP A 437 16.52 20.21 -4.52
CA ASP A 437 16.95 21.39 -5.29
C ASP A 437 15.84 22.01 -6.15
#